data_AF-A0A973X5B7-F1
#
_entry.id   AF-A0A973X5B7-F1
#
_cell.length_a   1.000
_cell.length_b   1.000
_cell.length_c   1.000
_cell.angle_alpha   90.00
_cell.angle_beta   90.00
_cell.angle_gamma   90.00
#
_symmetry.space_group_name_H-M   'P 1'
#
loop_
_entity.id
_entity.type
_entity.pdbx_description
1 polymer ?
#
loop_
_entity_poly.entity_id
_entity_poly.type
_entity_poly.pdbx_seq_one_letter_code
_entity_poly.pdbx_strand_id
1 'polypeptide(L)'
;MHAVAHFNLGVIQNILGNSDQAVQSYRRSLQIQPHNELAENNLGALLHASRNYSEAIDCFRRALQRAPEFALAWTNLGIALQASKKVDEAQQCLVRAISLDPQSFSAHSNLALSLREQGRIDESLVSSRAAIAIRASLAEKIRAATLTPVVAASREEIQHWRERFASEMSALLDESGTIQDPMTEIGVCNFNLAYQPECNRTLQELAARLYWKHCPALHYQASHCSQARRENPQRLKIGFISRFMYRHSIGRTTRGLLANMSRDRFEVTAIFVAPWVDDEISRFIQASADQSLVLSTSLDQARQEIAALELDVLFYQDVGMDAFTYYLAFSRLAPVQCVSFGHPDTTGIPNMDYWVSCENFETAQAPAHYSEKLFLLRNIGTLAYYYRPAIRSTPKDRSSFGLSVQKHIYLCPQSLFKIHPDFDAVFDGILRGDGEAEIVLVEAQSVAWTERLRARLLSSLQDNAQRVRFVPGMSPE
;
A
#
# COMPACT_ATOMS: atom_id res chain seq x y z
N MET A 1 -20.13 -39.11 -21.50
CA MET A 1 -19.93 -38.17 -20.37
C MET A 1 -18.55 -38.43 -19.79
N HIS A 2 -17.53 -37.66 -20.17
CA HIS A 2 -16.15 -37.90 -19.74
C HIS A 2 -15.65 -36.73 -18.90
N ALA A 3 -15.38 -36.97 -17.60
CA ALA A 3 -14.83 -35.94 -16.70
C ALA A 3 -13.55 -35.32 -17.27
N VAL A 4 -12.65 -36.16 -17.81
CA VAL A 4 -11.39 -35.74 -18.46
C VAL A 4 -11.63 -34.77 -19.62
N ALA A 5 -12.70 -34.98 -20.42
CA ALA A 5 -13.01 -34.07 -21.53
C ALA A 5 -13.45 -32.69 -21.01
N HIS A 6 -14.26 -32.64 -19.95
CA HIS A 6 -14.63 -31.38 -19.31
C HIS A 6 -13.44 -30.70 -18.63
N PHE A 7 -12.53 -31.44 -17.99
CA PHE A 7 -11.30 -30.89 -17.44
C PHE A 7 -10.44 -30.25 -18.54
N ASN A 8 -10.16 -30.98 -19.62
CA ASN A 8 -9.35 -30.47 -20.73
C ASN A 8 -10.01 -29.27 -21.42
N LEU A 9 -11.34 -29.28 -21.57
CA LEU A 9 -12.09 -28.13 -22.07
C LEU A 9 -11.91 -26.91 -21.16
N GLY A 10 -11.96 -27.10 -19.84
CA GLY A 10 -11.71 -26.04 -18.87
C GLY A 10 -10.29 -25.47 -18.98
N VAL A 11 -9.29 -26.33 -19.18
CA VAL A 11 -7.89 -25.91 -19.41
C VAL A 11 -7.80 -25.07 -20.69
N ILE A 12 -8.38 -25.53 -21.79
CA ILE A 12 -8.35 -24.82 -23.08
C ILE A 12 -9.08 -23.47 -22.96
N GLN A 13 -10.27 -23.45 -22.35
CA GLN A 13 -11.04 -22.21 -22.16
C GLN A 13 -10.28 -21.19 -21.31
N ASN A 14 -9.57 -21.65 -20.27
CA ASN A 14 -8.73 -20.78 -19.46
C ASN A 14 -7.58 -20.18 -20.29
N ILE A 15 -6.89 -21.00 -21.10
CA ILE A 15 -5.81 -20.52 -21.99
C ILE A 15 -6.35 -19.48 -23.00
N LEU A 16 -7.59 -19.65 -23.46
CA LEU A 16 -8.26 -18.72 -24.37
C LEU A 16 -8.83 -17.47 -23.67
N GLY A 17 -8.67 -17.33 -22.35
CA GLY A 17 -9.21 -16.21 -21.57
C GLY A 17 -10.72 -16.28 -21.27
N ASN A 18 -11.37 -17.40 -21.59
CA ASN A 18 -12.80 -17.63 -21.34
C ASN A 18 -13.03 -18.14 -19.92
N SER A 19 -12.68 -17.34 -18.91
CA SER A 19 -12.66 -17.73 -17.49
C SER A 19 -13.99 -18.31 -16.98
N ASP A 20 -15.13 -17.69 -17.33
CA ASP A 20 -16.44 -18.17 -16.88
C ASP A 20 -16.78 -19.56 -17.44
N GLN A 21 -16.43 -19.79 -18.71
CA GLN A 21 -16.64 -21.10 -19.33
C GLN A 21 -15.71 -22.14 -18.71
N ALA A 22 -14.45 -21.76 -18.44
CA ALA A 22 -13.49 -22.63 -17.78
C ALA A 22 -13.97 -23.06 -16.38
N VAL A 23 -14.51 -22.12 -15.59
CA VAL A 23 -15.13 -22.42 -14.29
C VAL A 23 -16.27 -23.43 -14.43
N GLN A 24 -17.17 -23.24 -15.41
CA GLN A 24 -18.28 -24.17 -15.65
C GLN A 24 -17.78 -25.57 -16.03
N SER A 25 -16.75 -25.64 -16.90
CA SER A 25 -16.14 -26.89 -17.34
C SER A 25 -15.45 -27.64 -16.19
N TYR A 26 -14.71 -26.94 -15.32
CA TYR A 26 -14.12 -27.56 -14.13
C TYR A 26 -15.17 -28.04 -13.13
N ARG A 27 -16.20 -27.25 -12.85
CA ARG A 27 -17.33 -27.66 -12.00
C ARG A 27 -18.02 -28.91 -12.57
N ARG A 28 -18.21 -28.98 -13.89
CA ARG A 28 -18.79 -30.17 -14.54
C ARG A 28 -17.88 -31.39 -14.46
N SER A 29 -16.58 -31.21 -14.61
CA SER A 29 -15.59 -32.28 -14.39
C SER A 29 -15.69 -32.83 -12.96
N LEU A 30 -15.74 -31.94 -11.95
CA LEU A 30 -15.84 -32.30 -10.54
C LEU A 30 -17.19 -32.94 -10.16
N GLN A 31 -18.28 -32.61 -10.87
CA GLN A 31 -19.55 -33.32 -10.69
C GLN A 31 -19.48 -34.79 -11.16
N ILE A 32 -18.75 -35.06 -12.25
CA ILE A 32 -18.65 -36.41 -12.83
C ILE A 32 -17.57 -37.23 -12.10
N GLN A 33 -16.44 -36.60 -11.79
CA GLN A 33 -15.34 -37.17 -11.02
C GLN A 33 -15.01 -36.22 -9.86
N PRO A 34 -15.65 -36.40 -8.70
CA PRO A 34 -15.40 -35.57 -7.53
C PRO A 34 -13.94 -35.57 -7.10
N HIS A 35 -13.20 -36.65 -7.37
CA HIS A 35 -11.81 -36.88 -6.99
C HIS A 35 -10.81 -36.45 -8.08
N ASN A 36 -10.70 -35.14 -8.31
CA ASN A 36 -9.69 -34.56 -9.21
C ASN A 36 -9.08 -33.29 -8.59
N GLU A 37 -7.93 -33.43 -7.95
CA GLU A 37 -7.18 -32.37 -7.28
C GLU A 37 -6.66 -31.29 -8.23
N LEU A 38 -6.33 -31.65 -9.49
CA LEU A 38 -5.92 -30.69 -10.51
C LEU A 38 -7.10 -29.78 -10.92
N ALA A 39 -8.29 -30.37 -11.08
CA ALA A 39 -9.50 -29.62 -11.39
C ALA A 39 -9.91 -28.69 -10.22
N GLU A 40 -9.82 -29.16 -8.97
CA GLU A 40 -10.04 -28.32 -7.78
C GLU A 40 -9.03 -27.17 -7.72
N ASN A 41 -7.74 -27.43 -7.92
CA ASN A 41 -6.71 -26.39 -7.93
C ASN A 41 -6.93 -25.36 -9.05
N ASN A 42 -7.23 -25.79 -10.27
CA ASN A 42 -7.45 -24.87 -11.38
C ASN A 42 -8.74 -24.06 -11.23
N LEU A 43 -9.80 -24.66 -10.69
CA LEU A 43 -11.02 -23.96 -10.32
C LEU A 43 -10.74 -22.91 -9.24
N GLY A 44 -10.01 -23.28 -8.18
CA GLY A 44 -9.62 -22.38 -7.12
C GLY A 44 -8.81 -21.19 -7.64
N ALA A 45 -7.88 -21.40 -8.57
CA ALA A 45 -7.09 -20.33 -9.17
C ALA A 45 -7.95 -19.32 -9.96
N LEU A 46 -8.94 -19.81 -10.72
CA LEU A 46 -9.89 -18.95 -11.43
C LEU A 46 -10.79 -18.17 -10.47
N LEU A 47 -11.29 -18.81 -9.42
CA LEU A 47 -12.10 -18.16 -8.39
C LEU A 47 -11.31 -17.07 -7.65
N HIS A 48 -10.03 -17.34 -7.37
CA HIS A 48 -9.12 -16.35 -6.80
C HIS A 48 -8.95 -15.14 -7.73
N ALA A 49 -8.72 -15.36 -9.03
CA ALA A 49 -8.61 -14.28 -10.00
C ALA A 49 -9.89 -13.42 -10.08
N SER A 50 -11.06 -14.04 -9.92
CA SER A 50 -12.36 -13.36 -9.81
C SER A 50 -12.67 -12.83 -8.40
N ARG A 51 -11.68 -12.78 -7.51
CA ARG A 51 -11.78 -12.30 -6.11
C ARG A 51 -12.77 -13.04 -5.22
N ASN A 52 -13.22 -14.24 -5.62
CA ASN A 52 -14.03 -15.12 -4.81
C ASN A 52 -13.11 -15.98 -3.91
N TYR A 53 -12.45 -15.30 -2.97
CA TYR A 53 -11.39 -15.90 -2.17
C TYR A 53 -11.87 -17.04 -1.26
N SER A 54 -13.10 -16.95 -0.73
CA SER A 54 -13.66 -17.99 0.13
C SER A 54 -13.81 -19.32 -0.62
N GLU A 55 -14.44 -19.30 -1.79
CA GLU A 55 -14.63 -20.52 -2.59
C GLU A 55 -13.28 -21.03 -3.12
N ALA A 56 -12.35 -20.13 -3.47
CA ALA A 56 -11.00 -20.50 -3.87
C ALA A 56 -10.25 -21.27 -2.77
N ILE A 57 -10.27 -20.76 -1.53
CA ILE A 57 -9.67 -21.41 -0.36
C ILE A 57 -10.25 -22.81 -0.16
N ASP A 58 -11.57 -22.96 -0.29
CA ASP A 58 -12.22 -24.27 -0.13
C ASP A 58 -11.81 -25.25 -1.23
N CYS A 59 -11.68 -24.79 -2.48
CA CYS A 59 -11.17 -25.62 -3.58
C CYS A 59 -9.75 -26.12 -3.29
N PHE A 60 -8.83 -25.22 -2.88
CA PHE A 60 -7.46 -25.62 -2.57
C PHE A 60 -7.39 -26.57 -1.38
N ARG A 61 -8.18 -26.35 -0.32
CA ARG A 61 -8.27 -27.27 0.82
C ARG A 61 -8.79 -28.64 0.41
N ARG A 62 -9.80 -28.73 -0.47
CA ARG A 62 -10.27 -30.03 -1.02
C ARG A 62 -9.21 -30.73 -1.86
N ALA A 63 -8.44 -29.98 -2.66
CA ALA A 63 -7.29 -30.55 -3.39
C ALA A 63 -6.26 -31.14 -2.40
N LEU A 64 -5.91 -30.41 -1.35
CA LEU A 64 -4.92 -30.80 -0.35
C LEU A 64 -5.37 -31.91 0.59
N GLN A 65 -6.68 -32.04 0.88
CA GLN A 65 -7.22 -33.18 1.62
C GLN A 65 -6.94 -34.51 0.91
N ARG A 66 -6.80 -34.49 -0.42
CA ARG A 66 -6.58 -35.69 -1.24
C ARG A 66 -5.13 -35.87 -1.65
N ALA A 67 -4.45 -34.76 -1.94
CA ALA A 67 -3.03 -34.73 -2.27
C ALA A 67 -2.29 -33.77 -1.31
N PRO A 68 -1.96 -34.21 -0.08
CA PRO A 68 -1.29 -33.37 0.92
C PRO A 68 0.10 -32.90 0.51
N GLU A 69 0.70 -33.53 -0.50
CA GLU A 69 2.03 -33.20 -1.05
C GLU A 69 1.95 -32.34 -2.31
N PHE A 70 0.76 -31.84 -2.68
CA PHE A 70 0.58 -31.01 -3.87
C PHE A 70 1.09 -29.56 -3.63
N ALA A 71 2.38 -29.33 -3.87
CA ALA A 71 3.07 -28.07 -3.61
C ALA A 71 2.40 -26.84 -4.25
N LEU A 72 1.89 -26.96 -5.49
CA LEU A 72 1.21 -25.87 -6.18
C LEU A 72 -0.10 -25.47 -5.47
N ALA A 73 -0.88 -26.43 -4.97
CA ALA A 73 -2.11 -26.14 -4.23
C ALA A 73 -1.80 -25.46 -2.88
N TRP A 74 -0.72 -25.83 -2.20
CA TRP A 74 -0.24 -25.12 -1.00
C TRP A 74 0.16 -23.67 -1.32
N THR A 75 0.85 -23.44 -2.45
CA THR A 75 1.22 -22.10 -2.89
C THR A 75 -0.03 -21.26 -3.15
N ASN A 76 -0.97 -21.78 -3.92
CA ASN A 76 -2.20 -21.06 -4.26
C ASN A 76 -3.11 -20.82 -3.04
N LEU A 77 -3.18 -21.78 -2.10
CA LEU A 77 -3.87 -21.58 -0.83
C LEU A 77 -3.24 -20.44 -0.03
N GLY A 78 -1.91 -20.39 0.06
CA GLY A 78 -1.17 -19.30 0.70
C GLY A 78 -1.55 -17.94 0.13
N ILE A 79 -1.51 -17.80 -1.20
CA ILE A 79 -1.86 -16.54 -1.90
C ILE A 79 -3.31 -16.13 -1.60
N ALA A 80 -4.26 -17.06 -1.69
CA ALA A 80 -5.67 -16.76 -1.43
C ALA A 80 -5.95 -16.39 0.04
N LEU A 81 -5.22 -16.97 0.98
CA LEU A 81 -5.27 -16.62 2.40
C LEU A 81 -4.70 -15.22 2.66
N GLN A 82 -3.62 -14.82 1.98
CA GLN A 82 -3.10 -13.44 2.05
C GLN A 82 -4.13 -12.43 1.55
N ALA A 83 -4.75 -12.70 0.39
CA ALA A 83 -5.81 -11.86 -0.17
C ALA A 83 -7.01 -11.74 0.79
N SER A 84 -7.26 -12.78 1.59
CA SER A 84 -8.30 -12.82 2.64
C SER A 84 -7.84 -12.30 4.01
N LYS A 85 -6.64 -11.69 4.11
CA LYS A 85 -6.04 -11.16 5.35
C LYS A 85 -5.79 -12.20 6.45
N LYS A 86 -5.69 -13.48 6.10
CA LYS A 86 -5.32 -14.60 7.01
C LYS A 86 -3.83 -14.88 6.93
N VAL A 87 -3.02 -13.91 7.37
CA VAL A 87 -1.59 -13.85 7.06
C VAL A 87 -0.78 -15.01 7.66
N ASP A 88 -1.06 -15.41 8.90
CA ASP A 88 -0.30 -16.47 9.57
C ASP A 88 -0.53 -17.85 8.92
N GLU A 89 -1.79 -18.16 8.61
CA GLU A 89 -2.14 -19.40 7.89
C GLU A 89 -1.53 -19.41 6.48
N ALA A 90 -1.49 -18.25 5.82
CA ALA A 90 -0.86 -18.12 4.51
C ALA A 90 0.63 -18.46 4.55
N GLN A 91 1.37 -17.95 5.54
CA GLN A 91 2.80 -18.24 5.67
C GLN A 91 3.07 -19.71 5.91
N GLN A 92 2.26 -20.37 6.76
CA GLN A 92 2.39 -21.81 6.98
C GLN A 92 2.20 -22.59 5.67
N CYS A 93 1.23 -22.18 4.84
CA CYS A 93 1.00 -22.79 3.53
C CYS A 93 2.19 -22.57 2.58
N LEU A 94 2.76 -21.37 2.54
CA LEU A 94 3.91 -21.04 1.69
C LEU A 94 5.18 -21.77 2.13
N VAL A 95 5.45 -21.86 3.44
CA VAL A 95 6.55 -22.65 3.99
C VAL A 95 6.35 -24.14 3.67
N ARG A 96 5.12 -24.66 3.79
CA ARG A 96 4.82 -26.04 3.39
C ARG A 96 5.07 -26.26 1.90
N ALA A 97 4.65 -25.33 1.04
CA ALA A 97 4.92 -25.39 -0.39
C ALA A 97 6.42 -25.44 -0.69
N ILE A 98 7.23 -24.58 -0.05
CA ILE A 98 8.70 -24.56 -0.20
C ILE A 98 9.33 -25.87 0.31
N SER A 99 8.79 -26.47 1.37
CA SER A 99 9.31 -27.76 1.87
C SER A 99 9.08 -28.91 0.90
N LEU A 100 8.01 -28.84 0.10
CA LEU A 100 7.65 -29.84 -0.92
C LEU A 100 8.33 -29.57 -2.26
N ASP A 101 8.48 -28.31 -2.62
CA ASP A 101 9.20 -27.84 -3.80
C ASP A 101 10.11 -26.64 -3.46
N PRO A 102 11.38 -26.90 -3.11
CA PRO A 102 12.34 -25.85 -2.79
C PRO A 102 12.65 -24.90 -3.95
N GLN A 103 12.33 -25.30 -5.20
CA GLN A 103 12.54 -24.52 -6.42
C GLN A 103 11.29 -23.74 -6.85
N SER A 104 10.26 -23.67 -6.01
CA SER A 104 9.06 -22.88 -6.29
C SER A 104 9.33 -21.39 -6.16
N PHE A 105 9.61 -20.73 -7.29
CA PHE A 105 9.73 -19.28 -7.39
C PHE A 105 8.53 -18.55 -6.75
N SER A 106 7.31 -19.00 -7.08
CA SER A 106 6.07 -18.37 -6.64
C SER A 106 5.92 -18.44 -5.12
N ALA A 107 6.26 -19.58 -4.49
CA ALA A 107 6.15 -19.72 -3.05
C ALA A 107 7.16 -18.81 -2.32
N HIS A 108 8.41 -18.74 -2.78
CA HIS A 108 9.42 -17.85 -2.20
C HIS A 108 9.05 -16.36 -2.36
N SER A 109 8.61 -15.94 -3.54
CA SER A 109 8.21 -14.55 -3.79
C SER A 109 7.00 -14.12 -2.94
N ASN A 110 5.96 -14.95 -2.87
CA ASN A 110 4.78 -14.63 -2.05
C ASN A 110 5.08 -14.66 -0.55
N LEU A 111 5.99 -15.53 -0.09
CA LEU A 111 6.46 -15.54 1.29
C LEU A 111 7.25 -14.26 1.60
N ALA A 112 8.12 -13.82 0.69
CA ALA A 112 8.86 -12.57 0.84
C ALA A 112 7.92 -11.36 0.98
N LEU A 113 6.87 -11.27 0.16
CA LEU A 113 5.84 -10.23 0.26
C LEU A 113 5.09 -10.31 1.60
N SER A 114 4.70 -11.51 2.05
CA SER A 114 4.04 -11.68 3.35
C SER A 114 4.90 -11.18 4.51
N LEU A 115 6.18 -11.53 4.50
CA LEU A 115 7.14 -11.17 5.54
C LEU A 115 7.40 -9.65 5.52
N ARG A 116 7.44 -9.03 4.33
CA ARG A 116 7.53 -7.58 4.16
C ARG A 116 6.36 -6.88 4.82
N GLU A 117 5.13 -7.31 4.56
CA GLU A 117 3.92 -6.74 5.18
C GLU A 117 3.92 -6.88 6.71
N GLN A 118 4.44 -8.00 7.22
CA GLN A 118 4.61 -8.21 8.67
C GLN A 118 5.80 -7.45 9.28
N GLY A 119 6.61 -6.75 8.49
CA GLY A 119 7.81 -6.05 8.98
C GLY A 119 8.97 -6.98 9.35
N ARG A 120 8.93 -8.25 8.95
CA ARG A 120 10.00 -9.26 9.11
C ARG A 120 10.99 -9.13 7.95
N ILE A 121 11.68 -7.99 7.90
CA ILE A 121 12.41 -7.55 6.70
C ILE A 121 13.62 -8.43 6.38
N ASP A 122 14.37 -8.90 7.37
CA ASP A 122 15.50 -9.82 7.15
C ASP A 122 15.06 -11.14 6.51
N GLU A 123 13.98 -11.72 7.03
CA GLU A 123 13.42 -12.97 6.50
C GLU A 123 12.81 -12.77 5.10
N SER A 124 12.15 -11.62 4.88
CA SER A 124 11.69 -11.21 3.55
C SER A 124 12.84 -11.14 2.54
N LEU A 125 13.99 -10.60 2.95
CA LEU A 125 15.19 -10.54 2.11
C LEU A 125 15.74 -11.93 1.79
N VAL A 126 15.77 -12.85 2.76
CA VAL A 126 16.19 -14.24 2.54
C VAL A 126 15.29 -14.92 1.51
N SER A 127 13.96 -14.86 1.67
CA SER A 127 13.01 -15.43 0.71
C SER A 127 13.11 -14.76 -0.66
N SER A 128 13.32 -13.43 -0.71
CA SER A 128 13.51 -12.71 -1.98
C SER A 128 14.77 -13.19 -2.71
N ARG A 129 15.89 -13.37 -1.99
CA ARG A 129 17.14 -13.89 -2.57
C ARG A 129 16.98 -15.32 -3.09
N ALA A 130 16.23 -16.16 -2.39
CA ALA A 130 15.89 -17.50 -2.87
C ALA A 130 15.07 -17.45 -4.17
N ALA A 131 14.04 -16.59 -4.24
CA ALA A 131 13.27 -16.39 -5.47
C ALA A 131 14.16 -15.88 -6.63
N ILE A 132 15.04 -14.90 -6.37
CA ILE A 132 15.98 -14.36 -7.37
C ILE A 132 16.96 -15.42 -7.86
N ALA A 133 17.43 -16.31 -6.98
CA ALA A 133 18.34 -17.39 -7.35
C ALA A 133 17.68 -18.45 -8.26
N ILE A 134 16.38 -18.71 -8.05
CA ILE A 134 15.59 -19.62 -8.90
C ILE A 134 15.30 -18.98 -10.26
N ARG A 135 14.84 -17.72 -10.24
CA ARG A 135 14.54 -16.95 -11.45
C ARG A 135 14.98 -15.51 -11.25
N ALA A 136 16.07 -15.15 -11.92
CA ALA A 136 16.53 -13.77 -11.95
C ALA A 136 15.50 -12.89 -12.66
N SER A 137 14.74 -12.13 -11.87
CA SER A 137 13.77 -11.15 -12.34
C SER A 137 14.15 -9.77 -11.85
N LEU A 138 14.17 -8.79 -12.75
CA LEU A 138 14.42 -7.40 -12.39
C LEU A 138 13.41 -6.90 -11.34
N ALA A 139 12.14 -7.29 -11.48
CA ALA A 139 11.09 -6.90 -10.55
C ALA A 139 11.30 -7.46 -9.13
N GLU A 140 11.77 -8.70 -8.99
CA GLU A 140 12.12 -9.27 -7.69
C GLU A 140 13.33 -8.59 -7.06
N LYS A 141 14.34 -8.27 -7.88
CA LYS A 141 15.52 -7.55 -7.41
C LYS A 141 15.14 -6.17 -6.89
N ILE A 142 14.26 -5.45 -7.58
CA ILE A 142 13.73 -4.16 -7.11
C ILE A 142 12.93 -4.31 -5.82
N ARG A 143 12.05 -5.31 -5.73
CA ARG A 143 11.31 -5.61 -4.49
C ARG A 143 12.26 -5.84 -3.31
N ALA A 144 13.30 -6.62 -3.52
CA ALA A 144 14.30 -6.89 -2.50
C ALA A 144 15.08 -5.62 -2.15
N ALA A 145 15.54 -4.85 -3.14
CA ALA A 145 16.33 -3.63 -2.94
C ALA A 145 15.56 -2.56 -2.15
N THR A 146 14.24 -2.47 -2.35
CA THR A 146 13.37 -1.48 -1.69
C THR A 146 12.92 -1.86 -0.27
N LEU A 147 13.46 -2.94 0.31
CA LEU A 147 13.15 -3.34 1.67
C LEU A 147 13.73 -2.34 2.68
N THR A 148 12.91 -1.93 3.64
CA THR A 148 13.28 -1.07 4.77
C THR A 148 12.49 -1.46 6.02
N PRO A 149 13.05 -1.31 7.24
CA PRO A 149 12.36 -1.66 8.48
C PRO A 149 11.06 -0.87 8.66
N VAL A 150 10.00 -1.56 9.08
CA VAL A 150 8.71 -0.91 9.44
C VAL A 150 8.80 -0.29 10.82
N VAL A 151 9.32 -1.05 11.79
CA VAL A 151 9.67 -0.58 13.13
C VAL A 151 11.18 -0.79 13.28
N ALA A 152 11.95 0.28 13.24
CA ALA A 152 13.41 0.18 13.38
C ALA A 152 13.83 -0.08 14.82
N ALA A 153 14.82 -0.95 15.02
CA ALA A 153 15.45 -1.25 16.29
C ALA A 153 16.43 -0.14 16.72
N SER A 154 17.08 0.53 15.77
CA SER A 154 18.03 1.61 16.05
C SER A 154 18.26 2.51 14.83
N ARG A 155 19.01 3.60 15.01
CA ARG A 155 19.45 4.47 13.91
C ARG A 155 20.39 3.75 12.95
N GLU A 156 21.26 2.89 13.48
CA GLU A 156 22.21 2.09 12.71
C GLU A 156 21.49 1.10 11.80
N GLU A 157 20.40 0.48 12.27
CA GLU A 157 19.56 -0.36 11.42
C GLU A 157 18.95 0.46 10.28
N ILE A 158 18.40 1.65 10.57
CA ILE A 158 17.84 2.52 9.53
C ILE A 158 18.91 2.84 8.49
N GLN A 159 20.10 3.25 8.93
CA GLN A 159 21.20 3.60 8.04
C GLN A 159 21.63 2.41 7.17
N HIS A 160 21.78 1.22 7.77
CA HIS A 160 22.12 0.00 7.04
C HIS A 160 21.15 -0.28 5.88
N TRP A 161 19.84 -0.23 6.15
CA TRP A 161 18.83 -0.49 5.12
C TRP A 161 18.74 0.62 4.07
N ARG A 162 19.02 1.88 4.44
CA ARG A 162 19.09 3.01 3.50
C ARG A 162 20.27 2.88 2.54
N GLU A 163 21.45 2.56 3.05
CA GLU A 163 22.65 2.34 2.24
C GLU A 163 22.46 1.17 1.28
N ARG A 164 21.85 0.08 1.78
CA ARG A 164 21.49 -1.07 0.94
C ARG A 164 20.50 -0.67 -0.16
N PHE A 165 19.42 0.05 0.19
CA PHE A 165 18.45 0.54 -0.78
C PHE A 165 19.17 1.32 -1.88
N ALA A 166 19.99 2.30 -1.51
CA ALA A 166 20.70 3.15 -2.46
C ALA A 166 21.64 2.35 -3.37
N SER A 167 22.45 1.47 -2.77
CA SER A 167 23.45 0.67 -3.47
C SER A 167 22.81 -0.32 -4.44
N GLU A 168 21.84 -1.12 -3.97
CA GLU A 168 21.19 -2.13 -4.80
C GLU A 168 20.34 -1.49 -5.90
N MET A 169 19.56 -0.45 -5.60
CA MET A 169 18.79 0.26 -6.65
C MET A 169 19.71 0.92 -7.69
N SER A 170 20.87 1.43 -7.28
CA SER A 170 21.84 2.01 -8.23
C SER A 170 22.43 0.93 -9.14
N ALA A 171 22.79 -0.24 -8.60
CA ALA A 171 23.29 -1.35 -9.41
C ALA A 171 22.27 -1.85 -10.44
N LEU A 172 20.98 -1.81 -10.09
CA LEU A 172 19.90 -2.24 -10.96
C LEU A 172 19.62 -1.27 -12.12
N LEU A 173 20.11 -0.02 -12.06
CA LEU A 173 19.97 0.91 -13.19
C LEU A 173 20.67 0.37 -14.43
N ASP A 174 21.81 -0.30 -14.30
CA ASP A 174 22.61 -0.77 -15.45
C ASP A 174 22.27 -2.20 -15.87
N GLU A 175 21.36 -2.87 -15.16
CA GLU A 175 20.90 -4.20 -15.54
C GLU A 175 20.01 -4.18 -16.79
N SER A 176 20.09 -5.23 -17.60
CA SER A 176 19.13 -5.44 -18.69
C SER A 176 17.80 -5.97 -18.15
N GLY A 177 16.69 -5.46 -18.65
CA GLY A 177 15.37 -5.97 -18.32
C GLY A 177 14.30 -4.91 -18.53
N THR A 178 13.05 -5.36 -18.65
CA THR A 178 11.90 -4.48 -18.80
C THR A 178 10.78 -5.01 -17.93
N ILE A 179 10.15 -4.11 -17.19
CA ILE A 179 8.91 -4.31 -16.46
C ILE A 179 7.79 -3.92 -17.40
N GLN A 180 6.89 -4.87 -17.68
CA GLN A 180 5.71 -4.65 -18.52
C GLN A 180 4.58 -4.05 -17.68
N ASP A 181 4.31 -4.65 -16.53
CA ASP A 181 3.28 -4.18 -15.61
C ASP A 181 3.82 -4.10 -14.18
N PRO A 182 4.12 -2.90 -13.68
CA PRO A 182 4.71 -2.74 -12.35
C PRO A 182 3.74 -3.12 -11.24
N MET A 183 2.42 -3.14 -11.49
CA MET A 183 1.44 -3.56 -10.48
C MET A 183 1.50 -5.05 -10.20
N THR A 184 1.54 -5.88 -11.24
CA THR A 184 1.59 -7.33 -11.09
C THR A 184 3.01 -7.84 -10.85
N GLU A 185 4.02 -7.17 -11.44
CA GLU A 185 5.40 -7.63 -11.34
C GLU A 185 6.11 -7.15 -10.07
N ILE A 186 5.85 -5.94 -9.57
CA ILE A 186 6.50 -5.36 -8.38
C ILE A 186 5.51 -5.21 -7.23
N GLY A 187 4.39 -4.50 -7.46
CA GLY A 187 3.24 -4.45 -6.56
C GLY A 187 3.44 -3.71 -5.23
N VAL A 188 4.54 -2.97 -5.06
CA VAL A 188 4.84 -2.21 -3.83
C VAL A 188 5.30 -0.79 -4.15
N CYS A 189 5.31 0.08 -3.14
CA CYS A 189 5.88 1.42 -3.16
C CYS A 189 6.74 1.68 -1.90
N ASN A 190 7.46 2.81 -1.88
CA ASN A 190 8.47 3.13 -0.86
C ASN A 190 7.88 3.79 0.41
N PHE A 191 6.76 3.30 0.91
CA PHE A 191 5.99 3.92 2.00
C PHE A 191 6.79 4.23 3.27
N ASN A 192 7.69 3.33 3.68
CA ASN A 192 8.37 3.45 4.98
C ASN A 192 9.52 4.49 4.98
N LEU A 193 10.00 4.94 3.82
CA LEU A 193 11.07 5.96 3.76
C LEU A 193 10.63 7.25 4.45
N ALA A 194 9.36 7.63 4.32
CA ALA A 194 8.78 8.83 4.92
C ALA A 194 8.91 8.92 6.45
N TYR A 195 9.20 7.80 7.12
CA TYR A 195 9.32 7.73 8.58
C TYR A 195 10.76 7.52 9.07
N GLN A 196 11.74 7.74 8.19
CA GLN A 196 13.17 7.72 8.49
C GLN A 196 13.72 9.15 8.66
N PRO A 197 14.81 9.35 9.44
CA PRO A 197 15.20 10.67 9.96
C PRO A 197 15.98 11.54 8.95
N GLU A 198 15.96 11.21 7.66
CA GLU A 198 16.81 11.82 6.64
C GLU A 198 16.01 12.27 5.41
N CYS A 199 16.61 13.17 4.63
CA CYS A 199 16.04 13.55 3.34
C CYS A 199 16.01 12.35 2.38
N ASN A 200 14.83 12.02 1.86
CA ASN A 200 14.64 10.86 0.98
C ASN A 200 14.69 11.22 -0.51
N ARG A 201 14.83 12.50 -0.86
CA ARG A 201 14.77 12.97 -2.25
C ARG A 201 15.64 12.15 -3.20
N THR A 202 16.91 11.96 -2.87
CA THR A 202 17.83 11.18 -3.72
C THR A 202 17.38 9.73 -3.89
N LEU A 203 16.84 9.09 -2.85
CA LEU A 203 16.35 7.71 -2.91
C LEU A 203 15.07 7.60 -3.74
N GLN A 204 14.16 8.56 -3.58
CA GLN A 204 12.91 8.60 -4.35
C GLN A 204 13.17 8.92 -5.83
N GLU A 205 14.05 9.87 -6.14
CA GLU A 205 14.49 10.15 -7.51
C GLU A 205 15.21 8.95 -8.14
N LEU A 206 16.04 8.23 -7.37
CA LEU A 206 16.69 6.99 -7.83
C LEU A 206 15.66 5.92 -8.18
N ALA A 207 14.69 5.68 -7.29
CA ALA A 207 13.61 4.72 -7.54
C ALA A 207 12.78 5.12 -8.77
N ALA A 208 12.37 6.38 -8.87
CA ALA A 208 11.61 6.88 -10.00
C ALA A 208 12.38 6.78 -11.32
N ARG A 209 13.68 7.09 -11.33
CA ARG A 209 14.55 6.91 -12.51
C ARG A 209 14.65 5.46 -12.94
N LEU A 210 14.75 4.52 -11.99
CA LEU A 210 14.78 3.10 -12.29
C LEU A 210 13.46 2.65 -12.92
N TYR A 211 12.33 3.01 -12.32
CA TYR A 211 11.01 2.67 -12.87
C TYR A 211 10.81 3.29 -14.25
N TRP A 212 11.20 4.56 -14.45
CA TRP A 212 11.17 5.23 -15.74
C TRP A 212 12.02 4.49 -16.79
N LYS A 213 13.25 4.13 -16.45
CA LYS A 213 14.16 3.42 -17.37
C LYS A 213 13.62 2.05 -17.77
N HIS A 214 13.10 1.28 -16.82
CA HIS A 214 12.77 -0.13 -17.02
C HIS A 214 11.30 -0.39 -17.32
N CYS A 215 10.41 0.60 -17.20
CA CYS A 215 8.98 0.43 -17.46
C CYS A 215 8.44 1.47 -18.45
N PRO A 216 8.61 1.26 -19.77
CA PRO A 216 8.15 2.21 -20.80
C PRO A 216 6.65 2.54 -20.73
N ALA A 217 5.83 1.61 -20.23
CA ALA A 217 4.40 1.83 -20.03
C ALA A 217 4.10 3.00 -19.06
N LEU A 218 5.04 3.36 -18.18
CA LEU A 218 4.89 4.51 -17.27
C LEU A 218 4.97 5.86 -18.00
N HIS A 219 5.52 5.91 -19.22
CA HIS A 219 5.69 7.14 -20.00
C HIS A 219 4.40 7.64 -20.68
N TYR A 220 3.25 7.01 -20.41
CA TYR A 220 1.99 7.43 -21.01
C TYR A 220 1.73 8.93 -20.83
N GLN A 221 1.39 9.59 -21.92
CA GLN A 221 1.02 11.00 -21.95
C GLN A 221 -0.33 11.16 -22.65
N ALA A 222 -1.29 11.78 -21.96
CA ALA A 222 -2.59 12.11 -22.52
C ALA A 222 -2.44 13.13 -23.67
N SER A 223 -3.20 12.95 -24.74
CA SER A 223 -3.11 13.78 -25.95
C SER A 223 -3.38 15.27 -25.70
N HIS A 224 -4.29 15.61 -24.79
CA HIS A 224 -4.58 17.00 -24.43
C HIS A 224 -3.42 17.69 -23.68
N CYS A 225 -2.47 16.92 -23.12
CA CYS A 225 -1.31 17.47 -22.41
C CYS A 225 -0.20 17.99 -23.34
N SER A 226 -0.18 17.57 -24.61
CA SER A 226 0.77 18.06 -25.62
C SER A 226 0.23 19.25 -26.42
N GLN A 227 -1.03 19.63 -26.22
CA GLN A 227 -1.67 20.74 -26.89
C GLN A 227 -1.42 22.06 -26.16
N ALA A 228 -1.53 23.18 -26.87
CA ALA A 228 -1.50 24.49 -26.24
C ALA A 228 -2.62 24.57 -25.19
N ARG A 229 -2.29 25.06 -23.99
CA ARG A 229 -3.28 25.25 -22.93
C ARG A 229 -4.42 26.12 -23.45
N ARG A 230 -5.65 25.82 -23.01
CA ARG A 230 -6.80 26.69 -23.27
C ARG A 230 -6.49 28.09 -22.75
N GLU A 231 -6.53 29.08 -23.63
CA GLU A 231 -6.39 30.48 -23.22
C GLU A 231 -7.68 30.92 -22.52
N ASN A 232 -7.55 31.42 -21.29
CA ASN A 232 -8.65 31.99 -20.48
C ASN A 232 -9.91 31.11 -20.37
N PRO A 233 -9.81 29.88 -19.83
CA PRO A 233 -11.00 29.09 -19.56
C PRO A 233 -11.90 29.82 -18.54
N GLN A 234 -13.22 29.80 -18.76
CA GLN A 234 -14.17 30.36 -17.80
C GLN A 234 -14.07 29.69 -16.43
N ARG A 235 -13.84 28.37 -16.41
CA ARG A 235 -13.58 27.55 -15.22
C ARG A 235 -12.45 26.56 -15.54
N LEU A 236 -11.53 26.38 -14.60
CA LEU A 236 -10.47 25.36 -14.70
C LEU A 236 -10.99 23.99 -14.27
N LYS A 237 -10.74 22.96 -15.08
CA LYS A 237 -11.06 21.57 -14.74
C LYS A 237 -9.98 21.00 -13.84
N ILE A 238 -10.36 20.59 -12.63
CA ILE A 238 -9.44 20.01 -11.66
C ILE A 238 -9.98 18.67 -11.14
N GLY A 239 -9.12 17.65 -11.23
CA GLY A 239 -9.38 16.33 -10.68
C GLY A 239 -8.64 16.13 -9.36
N PHE A 240 -9.34 15.63 -8.35
CA PHE A 240 -8.76 15.19 -7.09
C PHE A 240 -8.74 13.66 -7.07
N ILE A 241 -7.56 13.05 -6.96
CA ILE A 241 -7.40 11.60 -7.06
C ILE A 241 -6.78 11.00 -5.79
N SER A 242 -7.37 9.91 -5.33
CA SER A 242 -6.81 9.04 -4.29
C SER A 242 -7.63 7.76 -4.14
N ARG A 243 -6.99 6.67 -3.69
CA ARG A 243 -7.68 5.45 -3.24
C ARG A 243 -8.41 5.66 -1.93
N PHE A 244 -7.95 6.61 -1.13
CA PHE A 244 -8.31 6.77 0.26
C PHE A 244 -9.38 7.84 0.51
N MET A 245 -10.16 8.19 -0.51
CA MET A 245 -11.31 9.11 -0.42
C MET A 245 -12.56 8.42 0.15
N TYR A 246 -12.40 7.74 1.28
CA TYR A 246 -13.45 7.12 2.07
C TYR A 246 -13.19 7.44 3.56
N ARG A 247 -13.72 6.67 4.52
CA ARG A 247 -13.43 6.76 5.96
C ARG A 247 -11.97 6.39 6.30
N HIS A 248 -11.09 7.24 5.80
CA HIS A 248 -9.64 7.26 5.96
C HIS A 248 -9.21 8.71 6.22
N SER A 249 -7.96 8.93 6.67
CA SER A 249 -7.44 10.28 6.92
C SER A 249 -7.60 11.19 5.71
N ILE A 250 -7.18 10.73 4.52
CA ILE A 250 -7.31 11.46 3.25
C ILE A 250 -8.76 11.87 2.97
N GLY A 251 -9.72 10.94 2.94
CA GLY A 251 -11.12 11.30 2.70
C GLY A 251 -11.67 12.28 3.73
N ARG A 252 -11.33 12.12 5.02
CA ARG A 252 -11.76 13.03 6.10
C ARG A 252 -11.22 14.45 5.93
N THR A 253 -9.97 14.60 5.53
CA THR A 253 -9.33 15.92 5.36
C THR A 253 -9.64 16.57 4.01
N THR A 254 -9.95 15.76 3.00
CA THR A 254 -10.14 16.23 1.62
C THR A 254 -11.59 16.59 1.32
N ARG A 255 -12.56 15.93 1.96
CA ARG A 255 -13.99 16.12 1.63
C ARG A 255 -14.47 17.57 1.70
N GLY A 256 -13.98 18.33 2.67
CA GLY A 256 -14.35 19.74 2.81
C GLY A 256 -13.66 20.64 1.80
N LEU A 257 -12.45 20.28 1.36
CA LEU A 257 -11.77 21.00 0.28
C LEU A 257 -12.59 20.93 -1.02
N LEU A 258 -13.02 19.73 -1.44
CA LEU A 258 -13.83 19.58 -2.66
C LEU A 258 -15.19 20.28 -2.53
N ALA A 259 -15.85 20.14 -1.37
CA ALA A 259 -17.17 20.72 -1.15
C ALA A 259 -17.18 22.25 -1.17
N ASN A 260 -16.10 22.90 -0.69
CA ASN A 260 -16.05 24.36 -0.56
C ASN A 260 -15.24 25.06 -1.66
N MET A 261 -14.69 24.33 -2.63
CA MET A 261 -13.92 24.95 -3.70
C MET A 261 -14.81 25.81 -4.62
N SER A 262 -14.37 27.03 -4.93
CA SER A 262 -15.17 27.98 -5.72
C SER A 262 -15.56 27.41 -7.09
N ARG A 263 -16.86 27.17 -7.29
CA ARG A 263 -17.40 26.70 -8.57
C ARG A 263 -17.45 27.80 -9.63
N ASP A 264 -17.33 29.06 -9.25
CA ASP A 264 -17.16 30.17 -10.21
C ASP A 264 -15.82 30.09 -10.96
N ARG A 265 -14.82 29.43 -10.36
CA ARG A 265 -13.46 29.32 -10.90
C ARG A 265 -13.07 27.92 -11.35
N PHE A 266 -13.68 26.89 -10.78
CA PHE A 266 -13.26 25.52 -10.97
C PHE A 266 -14.43 24.59 -11.26
N GLU A 267 -14.23 23.66 -12.19
CA GLU A 267 -15.01 22.43 -12.34
C GLU A 267 -14.29 21.30 -11.62
N VAL A 268 -14.95 20.67 -10.64
CA VAL A 268 -14.31 19.76 -9.69
C VAL A 268 -14.72 18.33 -9.95
N THR A 269 -13.73 17.48 -10.24
CA THR A 269 -13.92 16.04 -10.41
C THR A 269 -13.31 15.27 -9.24
N ALA A 270 -14.09 14.38 -8.63
CA ALA A 270 -13.58 13.41 -7.65
C ALA A 270 -13.26 12.08 -8.35
N ILE A 271 -12.00 11.63 -8.26
CA ILE A 271 -11.50 10.44 -8.95
C ILE A 271 -11.11 9.37 -7.91
N PHE A 272 -11.95 8.35 -7.80
CA PHE A 272 -11.80 7.25 -6.85
C PHE A 272 -11.03 6.10 -7.47
N VAL A 273 -9.94 5.67 -6.84
CA VAL A 273 -9.19 4.50 -7.30
C VAL A 273 -9.82 3.22 -6.75
N ALA A 274 -10.10 2.24 -7.61
CA ALA A 274 -10.68 0.97 -7.19
C ALA A 274 -9.81 0.16 -6.20
N PRO A 275 -10.42 -0.66 -5.32
CA PRO A 275 -11.86 -0.85 -5.17
C PRO A 275 -12.54 0.35 -4.50
N TRP A 276 -13.72 0.72 -5.01
CA TRP A 276 -14.56 1.73 -4.35
C TRP A 276 -15.02 1.21 -2.99
N VAL A 277 -14.88 2.04 -1.96
CA VAL A 277 -15.42 1.79 -0.62
C VAL A 277 -16.65 2.67 -0.46
N ASP A 278 -17.83 2.07 -0.39
CA ASP A 278 -19.10 2.80 -0.23
C ASP A 278 -19.41 3.05 1.26
N ASP A 279 -19.14 4.27 1.69
CA ASP A 279 -19.38 4.75 3.05
C ASP A 279 -19.89 6.21 3.06
N GLU A 280 -20.12 6.78 4.24
CA GLU A 280 -20.64 8.14 4.35
C GLU A 280 -19.70 9.22 3.81
N ILE A 281 -18.37 9.00 3.84
CA ILE A 281 -17.40 9.99 3.39
C ILE A 281 -17.25 9.95 1.88
N SER A 282 -17.09 8.77 1.30
CA SER A 282 -17.02 8.57 -0.16
C SER A 282 -18.29 9.08 -0.86
N ARG A 283 -19.49 8.74 -0.35
CA ARG A 283 -20.77 9.28 -0.86
C ARG A 283 -20.87 10.79 -0.74
N PHE A 284 -20.41 11.36 0.38
CA PHE A 284 -20.39 12.82 0.54
C PHE A 284 -19.45 13.48 -0.48
N ILE A 285 -18.24 12.94 -0.67
CA ILE A 285 -17.27 13.43 -1.66
C ILE A 285 -17.88 13.35 -3.07
N GLN A 286 -18.46 12.21 -3.43
CA GLN A 286 -19.11 11.99 -4.71
C GLN A 286 -20.22 13.02 -4.96
N ALA A 287 -21.11 13.22 -3.99
CA ALA A 287 -22.25 14.14 -4.12
C ALA A 287 -21.84 15.62 -4.12
N SER A 288 -20.65 15.95 -3.60
CA SER A 288 -20.15 17.33 -3.52
C SER A 288 -19.35 17.75 -4.76
N ALA A 289 -18.87 16.81 -5.57
CA ALA A 289 -18.12 17.09 -6.79
C ALA A 289 -19.07 17.38 -7.97
N ASP A 290 -18.61 18.14 -8.97
CA ASP A 290 -19.38 18.38 -10.19
C ASP A 290 -19.42 17.12 -11.07
N GLN A 291 -18.34 16.33 -11.02
CA GLN A 291 -18.23 15.02 -11.65
C GLN A 291 -17.55 14.02 -10.71
N SER A 292 -17.84 12.73 -10.88
CA SER A 292 -17.15 11.66 -10.17
C SER A 292 -16.80 10.52 -11.10
N LEU A 293 -15.61 9.95 -10.93
CA LEU A 293 -15.12 8.82 -11.71
C LEU A 293 -14.58 7.74 -10.77
N VAL A 294 -15.00 6.49 -10.98
CA VAL A 294 -14.39 5.32 -10.35
C VAL A 294 -13.48 4.68 -11.37
N LEU A 295 -12.19 4.62 -11.07
CA LEU A 295 -11.22 4.07 -12.01
C LEU A 295 -11.30 2.56 -12.08
N SER A 296 -11.03 2.05 -13.27
CA SER A 296 -10.73 0.63 -13.49
C SER A 296 -9.46 0.20 -12.74
N THR A 297 -9.36 -1.10 -12.43
CA THR A 297 -8.19 -1.65 -11.71
C THR A 297 -6.96 -1.85 -12.58
N SER A 298 -7.07 -1.65 -13.90
CA SER A 298 -5.95 -1.67 -14.83
C SER A 298 -5.36 -0.27 -14.97
N LEU A 299 -4.04 -0.16 -14.91
CA LEU A 299 -3.36 1.13 -15.10
C LEU A 299 -3.69 1.75 -16.47
N ASP A 300 -3.71 0.94 -17.53
CA ASP A 300 -3.96 1.45 -18.89
C ASP A 300 -5.37 1.98 -19.07
N GLN A 301 -6.37 1.26 -18.53
CA GLN A 301 -7.75 1.74 -18.56
C GLN A 301 -7.91 3.00 -17.71
N ALA A 302 -7.36 3.03 -16.50
CA ALA A 302 -7.41 4.20 -15.62
C ALA A 302 -6.76 5.44 -16.27
N ARG A 303 -5.65 5.28 -16.99
CA ARG A 303 -5.00 6.36 -17.75
C ARG A 303 -5.92 6.92 -18.83
N GLN A 304 -6.62 6.06 -19.57
CA GLN A 304 -7.56 6.46 -20.61
C GLN A 304 -8.79 7.16 -20.02
N GLU A 305 -9.34 6.63 -18.93
CA GLU A 305 -10.50 7.20 -18.22
C GLU A 305 -10.18 8.61 -17.70
N ILE A 306 -9.01 8.82 -17.08
CA ILE A 306 -8.58 10.16 -16.63
C ILE A 306 -8.29 11.07 -17.81
N ALA A 307 -7.63 10.58 -18.86
CA ALA A 307 -7.32 11.38 -20.05
C ALA A 307 -8.59 11.90 -20.74
N ALA A 308 -9.69 11.15 -20.71
CA ALA A 308 -10.99 11.53 -21.25
C ALA A 308 -11.66 12.70 -20.51
N LEU A 309 -11.26 12.99 -19.27
CA LEU A 309 -11.75 14.15 -18.51
C LEU A 309 -11.17 15.48 -19.03
N GLU A 310 -10.03 15.43 -19.74
CA GLU A 310 -9.29 16.59 -20.23
C GLU A 310 -9.05 17.65 -19.13
N LEU A 311 -8.53 17.20 -18.00
CA LEU A 311 -8.27 18.05 -16.84
C LEU A 311 -7.19 19.09 -17.14
N ASP A 312 -7.35 20.30 -16.62
CA ASP A 312 -6.30 21.32 -16.62
C ASP A 312 -5.29 21.03 -15.48
N VAL A 313 -5.78 20.51 -14.36
CA VAL A 313 -5.01 20.17 -13.17
C VAL A 313 -5.41 18.80 -12.63
N LEU A 314 -4.44 17.93 -12.36
CA LEU A 314 -4.64 16.71 -11.59
C LEU A 314 -3.93 16.82 -10.24
N PHE A 315 -4.71 16.74 -9.16
CA PHE A 315 -4.23 16.87 -7.80
C PHE A 315 -4.30 15.50 -7.10
N TYR A 316 -3.14 14.88 -6.93
CA TYR A 316 -2.96 13.68 -6.11
C TYR A 316 -3.01 14.03 -4.64
N GLN A 317 -3.95 13.46 -3.89
CA GLN A 317 -4.00 13.67 -2.44
C GLN A 317 -2.89 12.92 -1.71
N ASP A 318 -2.44 11.81 -2.30
CA ASP A 318 -1.35 10.99 -1.83
C ASP A 318 -0.65 10.34 -3.02
N VAL A 319 0.66 10.15 -2.88
CA VAL A 319 1.51 9.34 -3.76
C VAL A 319 2.49 8.60 -2.87
N GLY A 320 2.62 7.28 -3.02
CA GLY A 320 3.50 6.46 -2.18
C GLY A 320 2.84 5.77 -0.98
N MET A 321 1.52 5.95 -0.78
CA MET A 321 0.74 5.12 0.17
C MET A 321 0.21 3.83 -0.45
N ASP A 322 0.04 3.83 -1.77
CA ASP A 322 -0.45 2.70 -2.54
C ASP A 322 0.31 2.60 -3.88
N ALA A 323 0.59 1.37 -4.30
CA ALA A 323 1.36 1.09 -5.50
C ALA A 323 0.66 1.56 -6.79
N PHE A 324 -0.65 1.41 -6.91
CA PHE A 324 -1.41 1.82 -8.09
C PHE A 324 -1.36 3.33 -8.28
N THR A 325 -1.66 4.11 -7.24
CA THR A 325 -1.58 5.58 -7.34
C THR A 325 -0.15 6.04 -7.60
N TYR A 326 0.84 5.36 -7.01
CA TYR A 326 2.25 5.63 -7.25
C TYR A 326 2.65 5.43 -8.73
N TYR A 327 2.35 4.27 -9.32
CA TYR A 327 2.66 4.00 -10.73
C TYR A 327 1.81 4.83 -11.70
N LEU A 328 0.56 5.14 -11.35
CA LEU A 328 -0.29 6.02 -12.14
C LEU A 328 0.28 7.45 -12.23
N ALA A 329 0.87 7.95 -11.14
CA ALA A 329 1.44 9.30 -11.07
C ALA A 329 2.64 9.54 -12.01
N PHE A 330 3.28 8.47 -12.53
CA PHE A 330 4.30 8.61 -13.57
C PHE A 330 3.74 9.10 -14.90
N SER A 331 2.47 8.82 -15.19
CA SER A 331 1.85 9.25 -16.43
C SER A 331 1.56 10.75 -16.42
N ARG A 332 1.61 11.39 -17.59
CA ARG A 332 1.18 12.78 -17.76
C ARG A 332 -0.30 12.81 -18.15
N LEU A 333 -1.16 13.00 -17.16
CA LEU A 333 -2.62 12.92 -17.28
C LEU A 333 -3.33 14.27 -17.22
N ALA A 334 -2.62 15.34 -16.82
CA ALA A 334 -3.06 16.72 -16.94
C ALA A 334 -1.86 17.65 -17.24
N PRO A 335 -2.06 18.84 -17.86
CA PRO A 335 -1.01 19.82 -18.11
C PRO A 335 -0.39 20.41 -16.84
N VAL A 336 -1.02 20.25 -15.68
CA VAL A 336 -0.42 20.48 -14.36
C VAL A 336 -0.72 19.28 -13.47
N GLN A 337 0.30 18.69 -12.87
CA GLN A 337 0.14 17.66 -11.84
C GLN A 337 0.72 18.13 -10.51
N CYS A 338 -0.07 17.98 -9.46
CA CYS A 338 0.29 18.40 -8.11
C CYS A 338 0.08 17.26 -7.13
N VAL A 339 0.87 17.26 -6.07
CA VAL A 339 0.72 16.37 -4.91
C VAL A 339 0.80 17.19 -3.62
N SER A 340 0.28 16.66 -2.52
CA SER A 340 0.38 17.27 -1.19
C SER A 340 0.69 16.22 -0.12
N PHE A 341 0.68 16.63 1.15
CA PHE A 341 1.19 15.91 2.31
C PHE A 341 0.38 14.69 2.76
N GLY A 342 -0.53 14.13 1.94
CA GLY A 342 -1.25 12.91 2.29
C GLY A 342 -0.32 11.73 2.57
N HIS A 343 0.76 11.63 1.78
CA HIS A 343 1.99 10.94 2.16
C HIS A 343 3.08 12.01 2.33
N PRO A 344 3.74 12.12 3.50
CA PRO A 344 4.64 13.25 3.79
C PRO A 344 6.06 13.02 3.25
N ASP A 345 6.20 12.65 1.97
CA ASP A 345 7.50 12.47 1.31
C ASP A 345 7.43 12.84 -0.17
N THR A 346 8.55 13.31 -0.71
CA THR A 346 8.70 13.65 -2.13
C THR A 346 8.47 12.44 -3.02
N THR A 347 7.89 12.62 -4.21
CA THR A 347 7.58 11.47 -5.08
C THR A 347 8.78 10.98 -5.88
N GLY A 348 9.71 11.87 -6.22
CA GLY A 348 10.81 11.61 -7.15
C GLY A 348 10.36 11.54 -8.62
N ILE A 349 9.06 11.66 -8.90
CA ILE A 349 8.47 11.38 -10.21
C ILE A 349 8.64 12.58 -11.14
N PRO A 350 9.25 12.42 -12.33
CA PRO A 350 9.51 13.53 -13.24
C PRO A 350 8.26 14.30 -13.72
N ASN A 351 7.12 13.62 -13.82
CA ASN A 351 5.87 14.20 -14.29
C ASN A 351 5.02 14.85 -13.18
N MET A 352 5.53 14.93 -11.94
CA MET A 352 4.90 15.66 -10.85
C MET A 352 5.46 17.08 -10.78
N ASP A 353 4.65 18.10 -11.08
CA ASP A 353 5.14 19.47 -11.22
C ASP A 353 5.32 20.16 -9.87
N TYR A 354 4.35 20.01 -8.96
CA TYR A 354 4.28 20.77 -7.73
C TYR A 354 4.03 19.92 -6.49
N TRP A 355 4.81 20.21 -5.44
CA TRP A 355 4.45 19.88 -4.06
C TRP A 355 3.68 21.06 -3.49
N VAL A 356 2.39 20.89 -3.23
CA VAL A 356 1.52 21.94 -2.71
C VAL A 356 1.45 21.83 -1.19
N SER A 357 1.91 22.87 -0.49
CA SER A 357 1.95 22.91 0.97
C SER A 357 1.58 24.29 1.49
N CYS A 358 1.56 24.44 2.81
CA CYS A 358 1.24 25.70 3.50
C CYS A 358 2.49 26.31 4.13
N GLU A 359 2.54 27.64 4.22
CA GLU A 359 3.73 28.34 4.75
C GLU A 359 4.09 28.01 6.21
N ASN A 360 3.14 27.52 6.99
CA ASN A 360 3.34 27.08 8.37
C ASN A 360 3.83 25.62 8.49
N PHE A 361 3.84 24.85 7.39
CA PHE A 361 4.30 23.47 7.37
C PHE A 361 5.77 23.37 6.92
N GLU A 362 6.24 24.38 6.19
CA GLU A 362 7.51 24.33 5.46
C GLU A 362 8.55 25.27 6.06
N THR A 363 9.77 24.78 6.17
CA THR A 363 10.92 25.60 6.56
C THR A 363 11.55 26.27 5.34
N ALA A 364 12.45 27.24 5.55
CA ALA A 364 13.21 27.85 4.44
C ALA A 364 14.06 26.84 3.65
N GLN A 365 14.40 25.69 4.23
CA GLN A 365 15.20 24.63 3.60
C GLN A 365 14.33 23.58 2.88
N ALA A 366 13.01 23.60 3.09
CA ALA A 366 12.10 22.61 2.53
C ALA A 366 12.19 22.42 1.00
N PRO A 367 12.41 23.45 0.15
CA PRO A 367 12.56 23.24 -1.29
C PRO A 367 13.65 22.24 -1.69
N ALA A 368 14.69 22.06 -0.85
CA ALA A 368 15.75 21.08 -1.13
C ALA A 368 15.27 19.62 -0.95
N HIS A 369 14.20 19.41 -0.20
CA HIS A 369 13.66 18.09 0.15
C HIS A 369 12.68 17.53 -0.89
N TYR A 370 12.24 18.36 -1.85
CA TYR A 370 11.26 17.97 -2.87
C TYR A 370 11.90 17.91 -4.25
N SER A 371 11.59 16.84 -5.00
CA SER A 371 11.87 16.76 -6.45
C SER A 371 10.95 17.70 -7.24
N GLU A 372 9.73 17.89 -6.74
CA GLU A 372 8.72 18.79 -7.27
C GLU A 372 9.05 20.24 -6.91
N LYS A 373 8.46 21.19 -7.65
CA LYS A 373 8.54 22.60 -7.25
C LYS A 373 7.61 22.86 -6.06
N LEU A 374 8.15 23.35 -4.95
CA LEU A 374 7.35 23.75 -3.80
C LEU A 374 6.43 24.94 -4.15
N PHE A 375 5.12 24.74 -4.01
CA PHE A 375 4.10 25.78 -4.09
C PHE A 375 3.52 26.06 -2.70
N LEU A 376 3.86 27.22 -2.14
CA LEU A 376 3.42 27.63 -0.81
C LEU A 376 2.13 28.44 -0.86
N LEU A 377 1.08 27.88 -0.29
CA LEU A 377 -0.16 28.59 -0.01
C LEU A 377 0.02 29.45 1.24
N ARG A 378 -0.31 30.73 1.12
CA ARG A 378 -0.17 31.73 2.18
C ARG A 378 -1.54 32.11 2.74
N ASN A 379 -1.59 32.39 4.04
CA ASN A 379 -2.79 32.85 4.74
C ASN A 379 -4.00 31.89 4.73
N ILE A 380 -3.79 30.59 4.50
CA ILE A 380 -4.89 29.59 4.52
C ILE A 380 -4.87 28.65 5.73
N GLY A 381 -3.78 28.63 6.51
CA GLY A 381 -3.62 27.79 7.69
C GLY A 381 -3.32 26.31 7.39
N THR A 382 -4.19 25.61 6.66
CA THR A 382 -3.97 24.21 6.26
C THR A 382 -4.83 23.83 5.05
N LEU A 383 -4.35 22.90 4.23
CA LEU A 383 -5.15 22.25 3.19
C LEU A 383 -6.08 21.16 3.75
N ALA A 384 -5.87 20.73 5.00
CA ALA A 384 -6.69 19.71 5.63
C ALA A 384 -7.98 20.30 6.20
N TYR A 385 -9.11 19.95 5.60
CA TYR A 385 -10.43 20.36 6.07
C TYR A 385 -10.92 19.43 7.18
N TYR A 386 -10.61 19.76 8.43
CA TYR A 386 -10.98 18.94 9.59
C TYR A 386 -12.39 19.23 10.10
N TYR A 387 -13.26 18.23 10.02
CA TYR A 387 -14.56 18.23 10.69
C TYR A 387 -14.41 17.54 12.04
N ARG A 388 -14.73 18.26 13.12
CA ARG A 388 -14.69 17.69 14.47
C ARG A 388 -15.70 16.51 14.56
N PRO A 389 -15.27 15.31 14.96
CA PRO A 389 -16.18 14.18 15.13
C PRO A 389 -17.12 14.42 16.31
N ALA A 390 -18.29 13.78 16.27
CA ALA A 390 -19.20 13.76 17.41
C ALA A 390 -18.53 13.02 18.59
N ILE A 391 -18.49 13.67 19.75
CA ILE A 391 -17.99 13.06 20.99
C ILE A 391 -19.17 12.34 21.64
N ARG A 392 -18.97 11.09 22.07
CA ARG A 392 -20.01 10.35 22.81
C ARG A 392 -20.41 11.12 24.06
N SER A 393 -21.71 11.11 24.38
CA SER A 393 -22.26 11.78 25.57
C SER A 393 -21.70 11.24 26.87
N THR A 394 -21.29 9.96 26.89
CA THR A 394 -20.76 9.28 28.08
C THR A 394 -19.40 8.66 27.75
N PRO A 395 -18.27 9.30 28.10
CA PRO A 395 -16.95 8.74 27.87
C PRO A 395 -16.71 7.53 28.80
N LYS A 396 -15.96 6.54 28.30
CA LYS A 396 -15.45 5.46 29.15
C LYS A 396 -14.35 5.99 30.06
N ASP A 397 -14.23 5.43 31.25
CA ASP A 397 -13.14 5.75 32.18
C ASP A 397 -11.85 4.98 31.83
N ARG A 398 -10.75 5.27 32.53
CA ARG A 398 -9.46 4.59 32.31
C ARG A 398 -9.52 3.09 32.59
N SER A 399 -10.30 2.69 33.60
CA SER A 399 -10.43 1.28 34.01
C SER A 399 -11.03 0.42 32.89
N SER A 400 -11.93 0.99 32.08
CA SER A 400 -12.49 0.35 30.88
C SER A 400 -11.45 -0.04 29.82
N PHE A 401 -10.23 0.52 29.90
CA PHE A 401 -9.11 0.21 29.00
C PHE A 401 -7.98 -0.57 29.72
N GLY A 402 -8.20 -1.02 30.95
CA GLY A 402 -7.17 -1.66 31.76
C GLY A 402 -6.03 -0.72 32.17
N LEU A 403 -6.29 0.59 32.19
CA LEU A 403 -5.35 1.63 32.60
C LEU A 403 -5.61 2.06 34.05
N SER A 404 -4.55 2.43 34.76
CA SER A 404 -4.67 2.89 36.14
C SER A 404 -5.42 4.22 36.24
N VAL A 405 -6.29 4.31 37.25
CA VAL A 405 -6.97 5.56 37.62
C VAL A 405 -6.08 6.47 38.50
N GLN A 406 -5.00 5.93 39.04
CA GLN A 406 -4.08 6.64 39.96
C GLN A 406 -2.84 7.18 39.25
N LYS A 407 -2.33 6.48 38.23
CA LYS A 407 -1.11 6.86 37.49
C LYS A 407 -1.35 8.04 36.54
N HIS A 408 -0.30 8.76 36.20
CA HIS A 408 -0.32 9.79 35.16
C HIS A 408 -0.17 9.13 33.79
N ILE A 409 -1.15 9.33 32.91
CA ILE A 409 -1.17 8.67 31.60
C ILE A 409 -0.60 9.61 30.53
N TYR A 410 0.48 9.18 29.89
CA TYR A 410 1.08 9.83 28.72
C TYR A 410 0.75 9.02 27.47
N LEU A 411 -0.33 9.41 26.79
CA LEU A 411 -0.82 8.72 25.59
C LEU A 411 -0.09 9.19 24.33
N CYS A 412 0.49 8.27 23.57
CA CYS A 412 0.99 8.51 22.21
C CYS A 412 0.15 7.72 21.20
N PRO A 413 -0.94 8.31 20.66
CA PRO A 413 -1.89 7.60 19.81
C PRO A 413 -1.44 7.60 18.34
N GLN A 414 -0.21 7.14 18.09
CA GLN A 414 0.39 7.08 16.74
C GLN A 414 0.58 5.64 16.29
N SER A 415 0.55 5.43 14.98
CA SER A 415 0.97 4.15 14.37
C SER A 415 2.42 3.83 14.73
N LEU A 416 2.71 2.57 15.03
CA LEU A 416 3.99 2.17 15.62
C LEU A 416 5.21 2.43 14.71
N PHE A 417 5.05 2.42 13.39
CA PHE A 417 6.12 2.76 12.45
C PHE A 417 6.58 4.23 12.52
N LYS A 418 5.82 5.10 13.19
CA LYS A 418 6.21 6.51 13.45
C LYS A 418 7.05 6.68 14.72
N ILE A 419 7.13 5.64 15.56
CA ILE A 419 7.87 5.69 16.81
C ILE A 419 9.35 5.40 16.50
N HIS A 420 10.04 6.44 16.02
CA HIS A 420 11.47 6.41 15.71
C HIS A 420 12.30 6.03 16.95
N PRO A 421 13.47 5.35 16.82
CA PRO A 421 14.32 5.01 17.97
C PRO A 421 14.66 6.15 18.93
N ASP A 422 14.68 7.41 18.48
CA ASP A 422 14.91 8.57 19.37
C ASP A 422 13.78 8.81 20.38
N PHE A 423 12.57 8.29 20.12
CA PHE A 423 11.47 8.37 21.07
C PHE A 423 11.79 7.59 22.35
N ASP A 424 12.69 6.60 22.30
CA ASP A 424 13.06 5.82 23.46
C ASP A 424 13.65 6.73 24.56
N ALA A 425 14.51 7.68 24.20
CA ALA A 425 15.06 8.65 25.16
C ALA A 425 14.00 9.62 25.71
N VAL A 426 13.02 10.01 24.87
CA VAL A 426 11.89 10.85 25.29
C VAL A 426 11.01 10.10 26.29
N PHE A 427 10.71 8.84 26.01
CA PHE A 427 9.93 7.97 26.86
C PHE A 427 10.63 7.70 28.19
N ASP A 428 11.92 7.37 28.17
CA ASP A 428 12.72 7.19 29.39
C ASP A 428 12.76 8.49 30.23
N GLY A 429 12.95 9.63 29.58
CA GLY A 429 12.96 10.94 30.23
C GLY A 429 11.65 11.25 30.96
N ILE A 430 10.50 10.96 30.34
CA ILE A 430 9.18 11.11 30.97
C ILE A 430 9.06 10.18 32.19
N LEU A 431 9.40 8.90 32.03
CA LEU A 431 9.26 7.90 33.09
C LEU A 431 10.18 8.15 34.29
N ARG A 432 11.38 8.70 34.06
CA ARG A 432 12.29 9.12 35.14
C ARG A 432 11.84 10.44 35.79
N GLY A 433 11.32 11.37 35.01
CA GLY A 433 10.86 12.67 35.50
C GLY A 433 9.58 12.59 36.34
N ASP A 434 8.75 11.57 36.09
CA ASP A 434 7.49 11.35 36.77
C ASP A 434 7.40 9.88 37.21
N GLY A 435 7.64 9.58 38.48
CA GLY A 435 7.59 8.22 39.04
C GLY A 435 6.20 7.56 39.00
N GLU A 436 5.15 8.35 38.77
CA GLU A 436 3.78 7.87 38.63
C GLU A 436 3.32 7.81 37.16
N ALA A 437 4.19 8.11 36.19
CA ALA A 437 3.88 8.02 34.77
C ALA A 437 3.67 6.57 34.28
N GLU A 438 2.74 6.41 33.34
CA GLU A 438 2.65 5.29 32.43
C GLU A 438 2.56 5.83 30.99
N ILE A 439 3.38 5.29 30.10
CA ILE A 439 3.31 5.60 28.67
C ILE A 439 2.33 4.63 28.03
N VAL A 440 1.38 5.15 27.28
CA VAL A 440 0.37 4.32 26.60
C VAL A 440 0.54 4.46 25.09
N LEU A 441 0.77 3.33 24.43
CA LEU A 441 0.87 3.17 22.98
C LEU A 441 -0.31 2.35 22.47
N VAL A 442 -0.70 2.54 21.21
CA VAL A 442 -1.76 1.76 20.57
C VAL A 442 -1.14 0.62 19.77
N GLU A 443 -1.63 -0.60 19.96
CA GLU A 443 -1.17 -1.78 19.22
C GLU A 443 -1.32 -1.58 17.70
N ALA A 444 -0.34 -2.08 16.95
CA ALA A 444 -0.44 -2.14 15.51
C ALA A 444 -1.44 -3.21 15.06
N GLN A 445 -1.93 -3.09 13.81
CA GLN A 445 -2.72 -4.15 13.17
C GLN A 445 -1.92 -5.45 13.02
N SER A 446 -0.59 -5.34 12.87
CA SER A 446 0.34 -6.47 12.84
C SER A 446 0.89 -6.71 14.24
N VAL A 447 0.64 -7.90 14.79
CA VAL A 447 1.21 -8.34 16.07
C VAL A 447 2.74 -8.28 16.04
N ALA A 448 3.35 -8.63 14.90
CA ALA A 448 4.80 -8.59 14.72
C ALA A 448 5.38 -7.17 14.88
N TRP A 449 4.65 -6.12 14.48
CA TRP A 449 5.10 -4.74 14.67
C TRP A 449 5.07 -4.33 16.14
N THR A 450 3.99 -4.71 16.84
CA THR A 450 3.84 -4.46 18.29
C THR A 450 4.95 -5.16 19.06
N GLU A 451 5.20 -6.45 18.80
CA GLU A 451 6.22 -7.21 19.50
C GLU A 451 7.63 -6.73 19.18
N ARG A 452 7.90 -6.29 17.94
CA ARG A 452 9.18 -5.68 17.58
C ARG A 452 9.43 -4.37 18.33
N LEU A 453 8.43 -3.49 18.43
CA LEU A 453 8.57 -2.26 19.22
C LEU A 453 8.71 -2.56 20.71
N ARG A 454 7.93 -3.50 21.23
CA ARG A 454 8.01 -3.95 22.63
C ARG A 454 9.42 -4.46 22.95
N ALA A 455 9.99 -5.32 22.10
CA ALA A 455 11.35 -5.82 22.28
C ALA A 455 12.40 -4.70 22.28
N ARG A 456 12.27 -3.72 21.38
CA ARG A 456 13.14 -2.53 21.36
C ARG A 456 13.06 -1.76 22.67
N LEU A 457 11.84 -1.43 23.12
CA LEU A 457 11.62 -0.64 24.34
C LEU A 457 12.03 -1.39 25.61
N LEU A 458 11.88 -2.73 25.67
CA LEU A 458 12.41 -3.55 26.74
C LEU A 458 13.94 -3.43 26.84
N SER A 459 14.62 -3.41 25.70
CA SER A 459 16.08 -3.25 25.65
C SER A 459 16.54 -1.84 25.97
N SER A 460 15.82 -0.80 25.51
CA SER A 460 16.28 0.59 25.61
C SER A 460 15.87 1.28 26.91
N LEU A 461 14.69 0.96 27.47
CA LEU A 461 14.17 1.58 28.69
C LEU A 461 14.53 0.84 29.98
N GLN A 462 15.05 -0.39 29.88
CA GLN A 462 15.43 -1.23 31.03
C GLN A 462 14.27 -1.33 32.05
N ASP A 463 14.50 -1.00 33.32
CA ASP A 463 13.50 -1.04 34.40
C ASP A 463 12.27 -0.17 34.11
N ASN A 464 12.37 0.85 33.27
CA ASN A 464 11.22 1.69 32.92
C ASN A 464 10.29 1.04 31.89
N ALA A 465 10.73 0.00 31.16
CA ALA A 465 9.95 -0.61 30.09
C ALA A 465 8.61 -1.19 30.55
N GLN A 466 8.55 -1.71 31.78
CA GLN A 466 7.32 -2.24 32.39
C GLN A 466 6.20 -1.21 32.57
N ARG A 467 6.54 0.08 32.50
CA ARG A 467 5.60 1.21 32.59
C ARG A 467 5.14 1.70 31.21
N VAL A 468 5.51 1.00 30.14
CA VAL A 468 4.94 1.18 28.80
C VAL A 468 3.84 0.15 28.57
N ARG A 469 2.63 0.65 28.33
CA ARG A 469 1.42 -0.15 28.11
C ARG A 469 1.02 -0.06 26.65
N PHE A 470 0.68 -1.20 26.08
CA PHE A 470 0.08 -1.29 24.75
C PHE A 470 -1.40 -1.58 24.93
N VAL A 471 -2.25 -0.77 24.31
CA VAL A 471 -3.71 -0.94 24.31
C VAL A 471 -4.21 -1.28 22.91
N PRO A 472 -5.24 -2.12 22.77
CA PRO A 472 -5.74 -2.51 21.46
C PRO A 472 -6.28 -1.30 20.70
N GLY A 473 -6.02 -1.26 19.40
CA GLY A 473 -6.66 -0.30 18.50
C GLY A 473 -8.18 -0.51 18.49
N MET A 474 -8.94 0.59 18.62
CA MET A 474 -10.40 0.53 18.60
C MET A 474 -10.94 1.03 17.27
N SER A 475 -12.07 0.47 16.85
CA SER A 475 -12.87 1.06 15.77
C SER A 475 -13.27 2.49 16.18
N PRO A 476 -13.37 3.43 15.22
CA PRO A 476 -14.01 4.71 15.45
C PRO A 476 -15.49 4.61 15.90
N GLU A 477 -16.13 3.46 15.64
CA GLU A 477 -17.49 3.11 16.07
C GLU A 477 -17.53 2.56 17.49
#